data_AF-A0A9D7H751-F1
#
_entry.id   AF-A0A9D7H751-F1
#
_cell.length_a   1.000
_cell.length_b   1.000
_cell.length_c   1.000
_cell.angle_alpha   90.00
_cell.angle_beta   90.00
_cell.angle_gamma   90.00
#
_symmetry.space_group_name_H-M   'P 1'
#
loop_
_entity.id
_entity.type
_entity.pdbx_description
1 polymer ?
#
loop_
_entity_poly.entity_id
_entity_poly.type
_entity_poly.pdbx_seq_one_letter_code
_entity_poly.pdbx_strand_id
1 'polypeptide(L)'
;MSWLLIVSAIAGFGSAIGHSYLSERFVLGPLLATPGDNRIWRNASNHRLMRAMWHLPSFAWAQIAAATLWVTFSPETLDAQAKAMLAFFGVGAYGMSAVINALCMQKPHVGNILLSVAALTLWFGLYG
;
A
#
# COMPACT_ATOMS: atom_id res chain seq x y z
N MET A 1 -17.84 -13.64 10.15
CA MET A 1 -16.64 -13.38 9.32
C MET A 1 -17.04 -12.39 8.24
N SER A 2 -16.52 -11.15 8.28
CA SER A 2 -16.88 -10.15 7.28
C SER A 2 -16.05 -10.39 6.02
N TRP A 3 -16.69 -10.85 4.95
CA TRP A 3 -16.08 -11.04 3.61
C TRP A 3 -15.37 -9.75 3.12
N LEU A 4 -15.78 -8.60 3.63
CA LEU A 4 -15.14 -7.31 3.39
C LEU A 4 -13.68 -7.25 3.88
N LEU A 5 -13.34 -7.91 4.99
CA LEU A 5 -11.96 -7.96 5.48
C LEU A 5 -11.06 -8.77 4.54
N ILE A 6 -11.59 -9.85 3.96
CA ILE A 6 -10.89 -10.64 2.93
C ILE A 6 -10.67 -9.79 1.68
N VAL A 7 -11.70 -9.09 1.21
CA VAL A 7 -11.58 -8.18 0.06
C VAL A 7 -10.55 -7.09 0.33
N SER A 8 -10.54 -6.54 1.54
CA SER A 8 -9.54 -5.54 1.95
C SER A 8 -8.12 -6.10 1.89
N ALA A 9 -7.89 -7.29 2.44
CA ALA A 9 -6.59 -7.94 2.40
C ALA A 9 -6.13 -8.23 0.97
N ILE A 10 -7.01 -8.73 0.09
CA ILE A 10 -6.70 -8.97 -1.33
C ILE A 10 -6.33 -7.66 -2.03
N ALA A 11 -7.11 -6.60 -1.83
CA ALA A 11 -6.83 -5.29 -2.43
C ALA A 11 -5.53 -4.67 -1.89
N GLY A 12 -5.24 -4.85 -0.60
CA GLY A 12 -4.00 -4.41 0.04
C GLY A 12 -2.76 -5.12 -0.50
N PHE A 13 -2.78 -6.46 -0.57
CA PHE A 13 -1.70 -7.23 -1.20
C PHE A 13 -1.56 -6.91 -2.69
N GLY A 14 -2.67 -6.82 -3.42
CA GLY A 14 -2.67 -6.44 -4.83
C GLY A 14 -2.05 -5.07 -5.06
N SER A 15 -2.35 -4.09 -4.20
CA SER A 15 -1.72 -2.75 -4.23
C SER A 15 -0.23 -2.81 -3.96
N ALA A 16 0.20 -3.56 -2.94
CA ALA A 16 1.61 -3.71 -2.58
C ALA A 16 2.44 -4.36 -3.71
N ILE A 17 1.95 -5.48 -4.25
CA ILE A 17 2.58 -6.21 -5.34
C ILE A 17 2.60 -5.35 -6.60
N GLY A 18 1.45 -4.78 -6.97
CA GLY A 18 1.31 -3.92 -8.15
C GLY A 18 2.25 -2.72 -8.08
N HIS A 19 2.27 -2.01 -6.95
CA HIS A 19 3.16 -0.87 -6.76
C HIS A 19 4.63 -1.27 -6.82
N SER A 20 5.03 -2.35 -6.15
CA SER A 20 6.44 -2.78 -6.15
C SER A 20 6.88 -3.23 -7.55
N TYR A 21 6.10 -4.08 -8.21
CA TYR A 21 6.44 -4.60 -9.53
C TYR A 21 6.41 -3.52 -10.63
N LEU A 22 5.32 -2.75 -10.70
CA LEU A 22 5.14 -1.74 -11.75
C LEU A 22 6.10 -0.57 -11.58
N SER A 23 6.39 -0.14 -10.35
CA SER A 23 7.37 0.92 -10.13
C SER A 23 8.77 0.50 -10.53
N GLU A 24 9.19 -0.73 -10.24
CA GLU A 24 10.51 -1.22 -10.65
C GLU A 24 10.60 -1.28 -12.17
N ARG A 25 9.58 -1.84 -12.83
CA ARG A 25 9.56 -2.07 -14.28
C ARG A 25 9.45 -0.79 -15.10
N PHE A 26 8.60 0.15 -14.67
CA PHE A 26 8.23 1.30 -15.49
C PHE A 26 8.75 2.65 -14.97
N VAL A 27 9.23 2.73 -13.73
CA VAL A 27 9.70 4.00 -13.13
C VAL A 27 11.17 3.90 -12.72
N LEU A 28 11.49 3.11 -11.70
CA LEU A 28 12.82 3.05 -11.10
C LEU A 28 13.86 2.46 -12.05
N GLY A 29 13.52 1.37 -12.76
CA GLY A 29 14.42 0.77 -13.74
C GLY A 29 14.88 1.77 -14.81
N PRO A 30 13.94 2.37 -15.56
CA PRO A 30 14.26 3.41 -16.54
C PRO A 30 14.97 4.63 -15.95
N LEU A 31 14.51 5.12 -14.79
CA LEU A 31 15.10 6.30 -14.13
C LEU A 31 16.57 6.07 -13.76
N LEU A 32 16.89 4.89 -13.23
CA LEU A 32 18.23 4.57 -12.74
C LEU A 32 19.18 4.09 -13.86
N ALA A 33 18.64 3.62 -14.98
CA ALA A 33 19.43 3.25 -16.16
C ALA A 33 19.95 4.48 -16.93
N THR A 34 19.23 5.60 -16.84
CA THR A 34 19.56 6.85 -17.55
C THR A 34 19.64 8.02 -16.55
N PRO A 35 20.63 8.02 -15.63
CA PRO A 35 20.72 9.02 -14.55
C PRO A 35 21.06 10.44 -15.02
N GLY A 36 21.42 10.60 -16.30
CA GLY A 36 21.88 11.87 -16.88
C GLY A 36 23.14 12.39 -16.18
N ASP A 37 23.31 13.71 -16.16
CA ASP A 37 24.43 14.39 -15.49
C ASP A 37 24.23 14.63 -13.99
N ASN A 38 23.16 14.09 -13.40
CA ASN A 38 22.86 14.33 -12.01
C ASN A 38 23.83 13.58 -11.09
N ARG A 39 24.66 14.34 -10.36
CA ARG A 39 25.68 13.85 -9.43
C ARG A 39 25.12 12.94 -8.32
N ILE A 40 23.86 13.13 -7.91
CA ILE A 40 23.20 12.31 -6.88
C ILE A 40 22.97 10.89 -7.41
N TRP A 41 22.55 10.76 -8.67
CA TRP A 41 22.29 9.49 -9.35
C TRP A 41 23.55 8.86 -9.98
N ARG A 42 24.75 9.38 -9.67
CA ARG A 42 26.01 8.69 -10.00
C ARG A 42 26.47 7.75 -8.89
N ASN A 43 25.92 7.90 -7.67
CA ASN A 43 26.29 7.08 -6.52
C ASN A 43 25.37 5.85 -6.39
N ALA A 44 25.96 4.66 -6.46
CA ALA A 44 25.24 3.39 -6.31
C ALA A 44 24.49 3.26 -4.96
N SER A 45 25.00 3.87 -3.89
CA SER A 45 24.31 3.87 -2.60
C SER A 45 23.00 4.65 -2.63
N ASN A 46 22.96 5.77 -3.37
CA ASN A 46 21.73 6.55 -3.54
C ASN A 46 20.69 5.79 -4.36
N HIS A 47 21.12 4.96 -5.32
CA HIS A 47 20.21 4.11 -6.09
C HIS A 47 19.53 3.08 -5.20
N ARG A 48 20.33 2.40 -4.35
CA ARG A 48 19.82 1.41 -3.40
C ARG A 48 18.87 2.04 -2.39
N LEU A 49 19.25 3.19 -1.84
CA LEU A 49 18.42 3.92 -0.89
C LEU A 49 17.09 4.36 -1.52
N MET A 50 17.12 4.92 -2.73
CA MET A 50 15.91 5.31 -3.43
C MET A 50 14.98 4.12 -3.67
N ARG A 51 15.51 2.99 -4.19
CA ARG A 51 14.70 1.78 -4.38
C ARG A 51 14.08 1.29 -3.06
N ALA A 52 14.86 1.25 -1.98
CA ALA A 52 14.37 0.83 -0.67
C ALA A 52 13.24 1.75 -0.16
N MET A 53 13.41 3.07 -0.26
CA MET A 53 12.40 4.04 0.15
C MET A 53 11.15 3.98 -0.74
N TRP A 54 11.31 3.72 -2.04
CA TRP A 54 10.20 3.57 -2.95
C TRP A 54 9.36 2.32 -2.64
N HIS A 55 9.96 1.24 -2.15
CA HIS A 55 9.24 0.01 -1.81
C HIS A 55 8.70 -0.01 -0.36
N LEU A 56 9.06 0.96 0.47
CA LEU A 56 8.58 1.05 1.86
C LEU A 56 7.03 1.11 1.98
N PRO A 57 6.30 1.87 1.14
CA PRO A 57 4.84 1.86 1.17
C PRO A 57 4.25 0.48 0.85
N SER A 58 4.83 -0.25 -0.12
CA SER A 58 4.39 -1.60 -0.45
C SER A 58 4.53 -2.54 0.75
N PHE A 59 5.61 -2.42 1.51
CA PHE A 59 5.82 -3.21 2.73
C PHE A 59 4.77 -2.87 3.80
N ALA A 60 4.50 -1.59 4.04
CA ALA A 60 3.48 -1.15 4.99
C ALA A 60 2.08 -1.67 4.60
N TRP A 61 1.71 -1.54 3.32
CA TRP A 61 0.43 -2.03 2.81
C TRP A 61 0.29 -3.55 2.92
N ALA A 62 1.36 -4.30 2.70
CA ALA A 62 1.39 -5.75 2.86
C ALA A 62 1.27 -6.16 4.34
N GLN A 63 1.89 -5.44 5.26
CA GLN A 63 1.74 -5.70 6.70
C GLN A 63 0.32 -5.46 7.18
N ILE A 64 -0.32 -4.37 6.74
CA ILE A 64 -1.73 -4.10 7.03
C ILE A 64 -2.60 -5.22 6.46
N ALA A 65 -2.37 -5.64 5.20
CA ALA A 65 -3.14 -6.71 4.58
C ALA A 65 -2.99 -8.05 5.33
N ALA A 66 -1.77 -8.37 5.77
CA ALA A 66 -1.48 -9.56 6.58
C ALA A 66 -2.18 -9.50 7.95
N ALA A 67 -2.15 -8.35 8.62
CA ALA A 67 -2.84 -8.14 9.89
C ALA A 67 -4.36 -8.26 9.73
N THR A 68 -4.93 -7.66 8.67
CA THR A 68 -6.35 -7.80 8.33
C THR A 68 -6.73 -9.26 8.08
N LEU A 69 -5.88 -10.01 7.35
CA LEU A 69 -6.12 -11.43 7.09
C LEU A 69 -6.04 -12.27 8.36
N TRP A 70 -5.06 -11.98 9.23
CA TRP A 70 -4.89 -12.63 10.51
C TRP A 70 -6.15 -12.49 11.37
N VAL A 71 -6.62 -11.27 11.60
CA VAL A 71 -7.83 -11.04 12.42
C VAL A 71 -9.10 -11.59 11.77
N THR A 72 -9.11 -11.79 10.46
CA THR A 72 -10.23 -12.43 9.75
C THR A 72 -10.35 -13.90 10.11
N PHE A 73 -9.22 -14.60 10.25
CA PHE A 73 -9.17 -16.03 10.57
C PHE A 73 -9.03 -16.33 12.06
N SER A 74 -8.67 -15.32 12.86
CA SER A 74 -8.60 -15.36 14.32
C SER A 74 -9.43 -14.23 14.93
N PRO A 75 -10.76 -14.22 14.75
CA PRO A 75 -11.63 -13.12 15.16
C PRO A 75 -11.62 -12.84 16.67
N GLU A 76 -11.26 -13.83 17.49
CA GLU A 76 -11.03 -13.68 18.93
C GLU A 76 -9.92 -12.66 19.28
N THR A 77 -9.03 -12.36 18.33
CA THR A 77 -7.96 -11.36 18.48
C THR A 77 -8.42 -9.93 18.17
N LEU A 78 -9.63 -9.75 17.61
CA LEU A 78 -10.15 -8.45 17.20
C LEU A 78 -10.89 -7.76 18.35
N ASP A 79 -10.15 -7.36 19.38
CA ASP A 79 -10.69 -6.53 20.45
C ASP A 79 -10.86 -5.05 20.01
N ALA A 80 -11.34 -4.20 20.93
CA ALA A 80 -11.57 -2.79 20.65
C ALA A 80 -10.28 -2.03 20.28
N GLN A 81 -9.13 -2.40 20.87
CA GLN A 81 -7.85 -1.75 20.60
C GLN A 81 -7.31 -2.19 19.24
N ALA A 82 -7.31 -3.49 18.95
CA ALA A 82 -6.91 -4.05 17.66
C ALA A 82 -7.74 -3.45 16.52
N LYS A 83 -9.06 -3.34 16.72
CA LYS A 83 -9.98 -2.70 15.78
C LYS A 83 -9.62 -1.23 15.54
N ALA A 84 -9.36 -0.46 16.60
CA ALA A 84 -8.95 0.95 16.47
C ALA A 84 -7.60 1.10 15.77
N MET A 85 -6.63 0.22 16.06
CA MET A 85 -5.32 0.21 15.40
C MET A 85 -5.44 -0.11 13.91
N LEU A 86 -6.20 -1.14 13.54
CA LEU A 86 -6.45 -1.50 12.14
C LEU A 86 -7.22 -0.41 11.40
N ALA A 87 -8.17 0.25 12.06
CA ALA A 87 -8.85 1.40 11.47
C ALA A 87 -7.86 2.56 11.23
N PHE A 88 -7.10 2.96 12.25
CA PHE A 88 -6.18 4.09 12.14
C PHE A 88 -5.05 3.84 11.13
N PHE A 89 -4.30 2.74 11.29
CA PHE A 89 -3.18 2.43 10.41
C PHE A 89 -3.64 1.91 9.06
N GLY A 90 -4.63 1.03 9.02
CA GLY A 90 -5.09 0.41 7.77
C GLY A 90 -5.90 1.36 6.91
N VAL A 91 -7.02 1.88 7.43
CA VAL A 91 -7.87 2.82 6.67
C VAL A 91 -7.12 4.12 6.45
N GLY A 92 -6.35 4.58 7.44
CA GLY A 92 -5.50 5.76 7.29
C GLY A 92 -4.44 5.59 6.20
N ALA A 93 -3.63 4.52 6.22
CA ALA A 93 -2.60 4.34 5.21
C ALA A 93 -3.19 4.11 3.81
N TYR A 94 -4.19 3.23 3.65
CA TYR A 94 -4.81 2.99 2.35
C TYR A 94 -5.57 4.22 1.85
N GLY A 95 -6.38 4.84 2.70
CA GLY A 95 -7.18 6.01 2.36
C GLY A 95 -6.33 7.23 2.01
N MET A 96 -5.33 7.57 2.83
CA MET A 96 -4.41 8.67 2.52
C MET A 96 -3.61 8.39 1.25
N SER A 97 -3.14 7.16 1.05
CA SER A 97 -2.42 6.79 -0.18
C SER A 97 -3.31 6.93 -1.42
N ALA A 98 -4.59 6.54 -1.34
CA ALA A 98 -5.54 6.72 -2.42
C ALA A 98 -5.78 8.21 -2.74
N VAL A 99 -5.96 9.04 -1.71
CA VAL A 99 -6.15 10.49 -1.87
C VAL A 99 -4.92 11.15 -2.47
N ILE A 100 -3.74 10.89 -1.93
CA ILE A 100 -2.48 11.46 -2.43
C ILE A 100 -2.25 11.02 -3.88
N ASN A 101 -2.46 9.73 -4.20
CA ASN A 101 -2.31 9.27 -5.59
C ASN A 101 -3.33 9.94 -6.52
N ALA A 102 -4.57 10.17 -6.08
CA ALA A 102 -5.58 10.90 -6.88
C ALA A 102 -5.16 12.34 -7.15
N LEU A 103 -4.65 13.05 -6.13
CA LEU A 103 -4.17 14.42 -6.24
C LEU A 103 -2.93 14.53 -7.15
N CYS A 104 -2.00 13.57 -7.06
CA CYS A 104 -0.76 13.59 -7.83
C CYS A 104 -0.94 13.13 -9.28
N MET A 105 -1.74 12.08 -9.53
CA MET A 105 -1.88 11.51 -10.87
C MET A 105 -2.89 12.27 -11.75
N GLN A 106 -3.89 12.93 -11.15
CA GLN A 106 -4.94 13.72 -11.82
C GLN A 106 -5.69 12.98 -12.94
N LYS A 107 -5.56 11.65 -13.01
CA LYS A 107 -6.15 10.75 -14.00
C LYS A 107 -6.49 9.41 -13.31
N PRO A 108 -7.42 8.61 -13.88
CA PRO A 108 -7.71 7.29 -13.37
C PRO A 108 -6.44 6.43 -13.26
N HIS A 109 -6.14 5.99 -12.05
CA HIS A 109 -4.96 5.18 -11.74
C HIS A 109 -5.38 3.96 -10.94
N VAL A 110 -4.92 2.76 -11.34
CA VAL A 110 -5.31 1.48 -10.71
C VAL A 110 -5.02 1.48 -9.21
N GLY A 111 -3.92 2.10 -8.79
CA GLY A 111 -3.59 2.24 -7.38
C GLY A 111 -4.65 2.99 -6.58
N ASN A 112 -5.32 4.00 -7.15
CA ASN A 112 -6.38 4.75 -6.45
C ASN A 112 -7.56 3.82 -6.17
N ILE A 113 -7.96 3.05 -7.18
CA ILE A 113 -9.08 2.13 -7.08
C ILE A 113 -8.79 1.06 -6.03
N LEU A 114 -7.64 0.38 -6.14
CA LEU A 114 -7.31 -0.71 -5.22
C LEU A 114 -7.15 -0.22 -3.78
N LEU A 115 -6.49 0.91 -3.55
CA LEU A 115 -6.30 1.46 -2.21
C LEU A 115 -7.62 2.01 -1.63
N SER A 116 -8.49 2.63 -2.44
CA SER A 116 -9.83 3.03 -2.00
C SER A 116 -10.69 1.82 -1.64
N VAL A 117 -10.68 0.76 -2.46
CA VAL A 117 -11.39 -0.49 -2.15
C VAL A 117 -10.85 -1.10 -0.87
N ALA A 118 -9.52 -1.19 -0.71
CA ALA A 118 -8.90 -1.71 0.50
C ALA A 118 -9.32 -0.93 1.75
N ALA A 119 -9.34 0.41 1.69
CA ALA A 119 -9.73 1.28 2.78
C ALA A 119 -11.22 1.15 3.14
N LEU A 120 -12.11 1.22 2.14
CA LEU A 120 -13.55 1.16 2.36
C LEU A 120 -14.00 -0.20 2.89
N THR A 121 -13.50 -1.27 2.28
CA THR A 121 -13.83 -2.63 2.72
C THR A 121 -13.22 -2.96 4.07
N LEU A 122 -12.07 -2.39 4.43
CA LEU A 122 -11.56 -2.47 5.80
C LEU A 122 -12.50 -1.77 6.78
N TRP A 123 -12.88 -0.52 6.50
CA TRP A 123 -13.76 0.25 7.37
C TRP A 123 -15.10 -0.45 7.62
N PHE A 124 -15.79 -0.84 6.55
CA PHE A 124 -17.07 -1.55 6.68
C PHE A 124 -16.89 -2.97 7.21
N GLY A 125 -15.75 -3.63 6.96
CA GLY A 125 -15.46 -4.93 7.55
C GLY A 125 -15.24 -4.89 9.05
N LEU A 126 -14.76 -3.76 9.58
CA LEU A 126 -14.60 -3.53 11.01
C LEU A 126 -15.93 -3.06 11.63
N TYR A 127 -16.61 -2.06 11.07
CA TYR A 127 -17.71 -1.34 11.74
C TYR A 127 -19.12 -1.63 11.23
N GLY A 128 -19.27 -2.32 10.09
CA GLY A 128 -20.57 -2.76 9.55
C GLY A 128 -20.95 -4.14 10.06
#